data_AF-A0A7J8NAK2-F1
#
_entry.id   AF-A0A7J8NAK2-F1
#
_cell.length_a   1.000
_cell.length_b   1.000
_cell.length_c   1.000
_cell.angle_alpha   90.00
_cell.angle_beta   90.00
_cell.angle_gamma   90.00
#
_symmetry.space_group_name_H-M   'P 1'
#
loop_
_entity.id
_entity.type
_entity.pdbx_description
1 polymer ?
#
loop_
_entity_poly.entity_id
_entity_poly.type
_entity_poly.pdbx_seq_one_letter_code
_entity_poly.pdbx_strand_id
1 'polypeptide(L)'
;MAVMDAQNPLLGETTCGTLLQKLQEIWDEVGESDEERDKMLLQIEQECLDVYKRKVEQAAKSRAELLVTLSDAKLELSTLVSALGDKSFLGVDTVKASGTIKEQLAAIAPALEQLWKQKEQRVKEFSDVQSQIQKICGEITGSANEQAGAPAVDESDLSLKKLNEYQVKLQELQKEKGDRLHKVLEFVGTVHDLCAVLGMDFFSTITEVHPSLDDKTCVQSKSISNDTLLRLAETVSALHEDKKQRLHK
;
A
#
# COMPACT_ATOMS: atom_id res chain seq x y z
N MET A 1 -7.54 -35.18 -67.46
CA MET A 1 -7.71 -33.88 -66.75
C MET A 1 -9.14 -33.87 -66.24
N ALA A 2 -9.33 -34.22 -64.97
CA ALA A 2 -9.85 -33.34 -63.91
C ALA A 2 -11.24 -33.88 -63.50
N VAL A 3 -11.63 -34.10 -62.25
CA VAL A 3 -11.05 -33.88 -60.91
C VAL A 3 -11.70 -34.95 -60.02
N MET A 4 -10.90 -35.53 -59.10
CA MET A 4 -11.38 -36.32 -57.96
C MET A 4 -12.38 -35.50 -57.16
N ASP A 5 -13.59 -36.01 -56.99
CA ASP A 5 -14.48 -35.59 -55.90
C ASP A 5 -14.59 -36.77 -54.93
N ALA A 6 -13.48 -37.00 -54.21
CA ALA A 6 -13.47 -37.88 -53.06
C ALA A 6 -14.18 -37.13 -51.93
N GLN A 7 -15.50 -37.27 -51.89
CA GLN A 7 -16.33 -36.83 -50.78
C GLN A 7 -15.81 -37.51 -49.51
N ASN A 8 -15.15 -36.72 -48.68
CA ASN A 8 -14.65 -37.11 -47.38
C ASN A 8 -15.85 -37.20 -46.40
N PRO A 9 -16.34 -38.39 -45.99
CA PRO A 9 -17.58 -38.52 -45.21
C PRO A 9 -17.37 -38.28 -43.70
N LEU A 10 -16.36 -37.49 -43.31
CA LEU A 10 -15.90 -37.34 -41.92
C LEU A 10 -16.71 -36.33 -41.07
N LEU A 11 -18.02 -36.19 -41.32
CA LEU A 11 -18.90 -35.29 -40.56
C LEU A 11 -20.22 -35.96 -40.13
N GLY A 12 -20.19 -37.27 -39.86
CA GLY A 12 -21.21 -37.94 -39.04
C GLY A 12 -20.50 -38.51 -37.82
N GLU A 13 -21.04 -38.30 -36.62
CA GLU A 13 -20.43 -38.67 -35.33
C GLU A 13 -19.79 -40.08 -35.36
N THR A 14 -18.49 -40.14 -35.62
CA THR A 14 -17.72 -41.38 -35.57
C THR A 14 -17.43 -41.70 -34.12
N THR A 15 -18.19 -42.63 -33.56
CA THR A 15 -17.89 -43.21 -32.24
C THR A 15 -16.79 -44.26 -32.39
N CYS A 16 -16.06 -44.53 -31.30
CA CYS A 16 -15.05 -45.61 -31.28
C CYS A 16 -15.64 -46.94 -31.78
N GLY A 17 -16.89 -47.24 -31.43
CA GLY A 17 -17.59 -48.45 -31.89
C GLY A 17 -17.79 -48.48 -33.41
N THR A 18 -18.22 -47.38 -34.02
CA THR A 18 -18.42 -47.31 -35.49
C THR A 18 -17.11 -47.39 -36.28
N LEU A 19 -16.00 -46.91 -35.72
CA LEU A 19 -14.68 -47.02 -36.35
C LEU A 19 -14.10 -48.43 -36.22
N LEU A 20 -14.29 -49.07 -35.07
CA LEU A 20 -13.91 -50.47 -34.87
C LEU A 20 -14.68 -51.42 -35.77
N GLN A 21 -16.00 -51.19 -35.97
CA GLN A 21 -16.79 -51.99 -36.90
C GLN A 21 -16.28 -51.88 -38.34
N LYS A 22 -15.97 -50.66 -38.82
CA LYS A 22 -15.36 -50.46 -40.14
C LYS A 22 -13.99 -51.12 -40.26
N LEU A 23 -13.19 -51.09 -39.20
CA LEU A 23 -11.89 -51.73 -39.16
C LEU A 23 -12.03 -53.26 -39.28
N GLN A 24 -13.03 -53.84 -38.61
CA GLN A 24 -13.37 -55.27 -38.74
C GLN A 24 -13.81 -55.62 -40.16
N GLU A 25 -14.71 -54.83 -40.77
CA GLU A 25 -15.14 -55.02 -42.17
C GLU A 25 -13.94 -55.03 -43.13
N ILE A 26 -13.00 -54.08 -42.98
CA ILE A 26 -11.77 -54.02 -43.81
C ILE A 26 -10.88 -55.24 -43.56
N TRP A 27 -10.66 -55.62 -42.31
CA TRP A 27 -9.84 -56.79 -41.99
C TRP A 27 -10.44 -58.09 -42.53
N ASP A 28 -11.77 -58.21 -42.52
CA ASP A 28 -12.50 -59.35 -43.10
C ASP A 28 -12.36 -59.38 -44.64
N GLU A 29 -12.37 -58.21 -45.30
CA GLU A 29 -12.14 -58.07 -46.75
C GLU A 29 -10.71 -58.43 -47.18
N VAL A 30 -9.70 -58.02 -46.39
CA VAL A 30 -8.27 -58.24 -46.69
C VAL A 30 -7.80 -59.64 -46.26
N GLY A 31 -8.47 -60.26 -45.28
CA GLY A 31 -8.10 -61.56 -44.73
C GLY A 31 -6.97 -61.49 -43.69
N GLU A 32 -6.98 -60.44 -42.85
CA GLU A 32 -6.02 -60.27 -41.75
C GLU A 32 -6.14 -61.38 -40.69
N SER A 33 -5.00 -61.84 -40.15
CA SER A 33 -4.97 -62.92 -39.16
C SER A 33 -5.52 -62.49 -37.80
N ASP A 34 -6.11 -63.41 -37.04
CA ASP A 34 -6.62 -63.13 -35.69
C ASP A 34 -5.51 -62.58 -34.78
N GLU A 35 -4.27 -63.09 -34.89
CA GLU A 35 -3.13 -62.60 -34.13
C GLU A 35 -2.76 -61.14 -34.45
N GLU A 36 -2.82 -60.74 -35.72
CA GLU A 36 -2.54 -59.36 -36.15
C GLU A 36 -3.67 -58.40 -35.73
N ARG A 37 -4.92 -58.85 -35.82
CA ARG A 37 -6.10 -58.12 -35.34
C ARG A 37 -6.01 -57.86 -33.83
N ASP A 38 -5.73 -58.90 -33.04
CA ASP A 38 -5.56 -58.78 -31.59
C ASP A 38 -4.43 -57.82 -31.22
N LYS A 39 -3.30 -57.90 -31.94
CA LYS A 39 -2.18 -56.97 -31.75
C LYS A 39 -2.57 -55.52 -32.05
N MET A 40 -3.29 -55.27 -33.13
CA MET A 40 -3.76 -53.92 -33.48
C MET A 40 -4.79 -53.40 -32.47
N LEU A 41 -5.71 -54.25 -32.00
CA LEU A 41 -6.67 -53.87 -30.97
C LEU A 41 -5.98 -53.51 -29.64
N LEU A 42 -5.02 -54.32 -29.19
CA LEU A 42 -4.21 -54.01 -28.00
C LEU A 42 -3.44 -52.70 -28.16
N GLN A 43 -2.95 -52.40 -29.36
CA GLN A 43 -2.29 -51.12 -29.62
C GLN A 43 -3.27 -49.94 -29.49
N ILE A 44 -4.49 -50.04 -30.03
CA ILE A 44 -5.53 -49.01 -29.90
C ILE A 44 -5.89 -48.81 -28.42
N GLU A 45 -6.08 -49.90 -27.67
CA GLU A 45 -6.38 -49.84 -26.23
C GLU A 45 -5.26 -49.14 -25.46
N GLN A 46 -4.01 -49.48 -25.76
CA GLN A 46 -2.84 -48.88 -25.12
C GLN A 46 -2.73 -47.38 -25.44
N GLU A 47 -2.91 -47.00 -26.71
CA GLU A 47 -2.89 -45.60 -27.13
C GLU A 47 -4.02 -44.79 -26.48
N CYS A 48 -5.23 -45.36 -26.39
CA CYS A 48 -6.36 -44.75 -25.67
C CYS A 48 -6.04 -44.56 -24.18
N LEU A 49 -5.50 -45.60 -23.53
CA LEU A 49 -5.12 -45.56 -22.12
C LEU A 49 -4.07 -44.47 -21.86
N ASP A 50 -3.08 -44.33 -22.73
CA ASP A 50 -2.04 -43.31 -22.59
C ASP A 50 -2.59 -41.90 -22.79
N VAL A 51 -3.59 -41.72 -23.66
CA VAL A 51 -4.34 -40.46 -23.77
C VAL A 51 -5.08 -40.16 -22.47
N TYR A 52 -5.81 -41.12 -21.89
CA TYR A 52 -6.51 -40.93 -20.62
C TYR A 52 -5.55 -40.57 -19.48
N LYS A 53 -4.45 -41.32 -19.32
CA LYS A 53 -3.41 -41.05 -18.30
C LYS A 53 -2.89 -39.61 -18.42
N ARG A 54 -2.53 -39.19 -19.64
CA ARG A 54 -2.03 -37.83 -19.90
C ARG A 54 -3.06 -36.77 -19.54
N LYS A 55 -4.34 -36.98 -19.87
CA LYS A 55 -5.42 -36.03 -19.54
C LYS A 55 -5.68 -35.96 -18.04
N VAL A 56 -5.64 -37.08 -17.34
CA VAL A 56 -5.75 -37.12 -15.87
C VAL A 56 -4.58 -36.40 -15.22
N GLU A 57 -3.35 -36.64 -15.67
CA GLU A 57 -2.16 -35.97 -15.16
C GLU A 57 -2.22 -34.45 -15.40
N GLN A 58 -2.64 -34.03 -16.59
CA GLN A 58 -2.85 -32.61 -16.90
C GLN A 58 -3.90 -31.97 -15.98
N ALA A 59 -5.02 -32.66 -15.73
CA ALA A 59 -6.06 -32.18 -14.82
C ALA A 59 -5.58 -32.14 -13.36
N ALA A 60 -4.80 -33.13 -12.93
CA ALA A 60 -4.20 -33.16 -11.59
C ALA A 60 -3.21 -32.02 -11.37
N LYS A 61 -2.37 -31.72 -12.37
CA LYS A 61 -1.44 -30.58 -12.36
C LYS A 61 -2.20 -29.25 -12.26
N SER A 62 -3.20 -29.05 -13.12
CA SER A 62 -4.03 -27.84 -13.08
C SER A 62 -4.74 -27.67 -11.74
N ARG A 63 -5.25 -28.76 -11.14
CA ARG A 63 -5.84 -28.74 -9.80
C ARG A 63 -4.82 -28.33 -8.73
N ALA A 64 -3.58 -28.84 -8.79
CA ALA A 64 -2.55 -28.48 -7.83
C ALA A 64 -2.17 -27.00 -7.92
N GLU A 65 -2.01 -26.46 -9.14
CA GLU A 65 -1.76 -25.04 -9.38
C GLU A 65 -2.87 -24.16 -8.79
N LEU A 66 -4.15 -24.51 -9.05
CA LEU A 66 -5.29 -23.78 -8.51
C LEU A 66 -5.35 -23.80 -6.97
N LEU A 67 -4.96 -24.90 -6.33
CA LEU A 67 -4.91 -24.98 -4.87
C LEU A 67 -3.82 -24.08 -4.27
N VAL A 68 -2.66 -24.00 -4.93
CA VAL A 68 -1.59 -23.08 -4.52
C VAL A 68 -2.07 -21.64 -4.64
N THR A 69 -2.61 -21.24 -5.80
CA THR A 69 -3.16 -19.88 -5.97
C THR A 69 -4.24 -19.53 -4.96
N LEU A 70 -5.11 -20.49 -4.61
CA LEU A 70 -6.13 -20.28 -3.59
C LEU A 70 -5.53 -20.10 -2.19
N SER A 71 -4.49 -20.86 -1.86
CA SER A 71 -3.78 -20.72 -0.58
C SER A 71 -3.09 -19.37 -0.49
N ASP A 72 -2.41 -18.94 -1.56
CA ASP A 72 -1.70 -17.65 -1.62
C ASP A 72 -2.70 -16.49 -1.47
N ALA A 73 -3.82 -16.53 -2.20
CA ALA A 73 -4.87 -15.52 -2.10
C ALA A 73 -5.47 -15.41 -0.69
N LYS A 74 -5.64 -16.55 0.01
CA LYS A 74 -6.11 -16.56 1.41
C LYS A 74 -5.08 -16.00 2.37
N LEU A 75 -3.80 -16.32 2.18
CA LEU A 75 -2.72 -15.78 2.99
C LEU A 75 -2.61 -14.26 2.83
N GLU A 76 -2.68 -13.78 1.59
CA GLU A 76 -2.67 -12.36 1.26
C GLU A 76 -3.86 -11.64 1.90
N LEU A 77 -5.06 -12.21 1.81
CA LEU A 77 -6.26 -11.69 2.46
C LEU A 77 -6.05 -11.55 3.97
N SER A 78 -5.59 -12.62 4.64
CA SER A 78 -5.32 -12.60 6.09
C SER A 78 -4.27 -11.55 6.46
N THR A 79 -3.24 -11.37 5.63
CA THR A 79 -2.18 -10.39 5.84
C THR A 79 -2.71 -8.97 5.74
N LEU A 80 -3.48 -8.66 4.69
CA LEU A 80 -4.09 -7.34 4.48
C LEU A 80 -5.10 -7.02 5.59
N VAL A 81 -5.95 -7.97 5.97
CA VAL A 81 -6.92 -7.82 7.07
C VAL A 81 -6.21 -7.51 8.39
N SER A 82 -5.11 -8.21 8.68
CA SER A 82 -4.31 -7.98 9.88
C SER A 82 -3.67 -6.60 9.87
N ALA A 83 -3.03 -6.21 8.75
CA ALA A 83 -2.38 -4.91 8.61
C ALA A 83 -3.38 -3.74 8.71
N LEU A 84 -4.55 -3.85 8.09
CA LEU A 84 -5.59 -2.81 8.15
C LEU A 84 -6.33 -2.79 9.50
N GLY A 85 -6.19 -3.83 10.32
CA GLY A 85 -6.92 -4.01 11.57
C GLY A 85 -8.44 -4.12 11.39
N ASP A 86 -8.91 -4.41 10.17
CA ASP A 86 -10.32 -4.38 9.81
C ASP A 86 -10.96 -5.75 10.02
N LYS A 87 -11.72 -5.89 11.11
CA LYS A 87 -12.39 -7.14 11.49
C LYS A 87 -13.59 -7.48 10.60
N SER A 88 -14.01 -6.55 9.73
CA SER A 88 -15.20 -6.71 8.87
C SER A 88 -15.06 -7.86 7.88
N PHE A 89 -13.84 -8.22 7.51
CA PHE A 89 -13.53 -9.30 6.57
C PHE A 89 -13.25 -10.65 7.23
N LEU A 90 -13.27 -10.74 8.57
CA LEU A 90 -13.14 -12.02 9.29
C LEU A 90 -14.30 -12.98 8.99
N GLY A 91 -15.37 -12.50 8.36
CA GLY A 91 -16.46 -13.34 7.83
C GLY A 91 -16.13 -14.04 6.50
N VAL A 92 -15.04 -13.70 5.81
CA VAL A 92 -14.64 -14.39 4.57
C VAL A 92 -14.13 -15.81 4.86
N ASP A 93 -13.58 -16.05 6.05
CA ASP A 93 -13.32 -17.41 6.55
C ASP A 93 -14.61 -18.23 6.72
N THR A 94 -15.77 -17.56 6.86
CA THR A 94 -17.09 -18.19 6.99
C THR A 94 -17.90 -18.27 5.71
N VAL A 95 -17.39 -17.76 4.56
CA VAL A 95 -17.77 -18.30 3.25
C VAL A 95 -17.11 -19.67 3.13
N LYS A 96 -17.63 -20.58 3.95
CA LYS A 96 -17.32 -21.99 4.03
C LYS A 96 -17.18 -22.51 2.62
N ALA A 97 -15.95 -22.84 2.24
CA ALA A 97 -15.48 -23.95 1.38
C ALA A 97 -16.51 -24.69 0.48
N SER A 98 -17.48 -23.99 -0.07
CA SER A 98 -18.62 -24.53 -0.79
C SER A 98 -18.53 -23.99 -2.20
N GLY A 99 -18.53 -24.92 -3.15
CA GLY A 99 -18.19 -24.64 -4.52
C GLY A 99 -16.77 -25.10 -4.88
N THR A 100 -16.53 -25.08 -6.17
CA THR A 100 -15.28 -25.48 -6.82
C THR A 100 -14.14 -24.53 -6.47
N ILE A 101 -12.90 -24.98 -6.67
CA ILE A 101 -11.70 -24.15 -6.41
C ILE A 101 -11.77 -22.82 -7.19
N LYS A 102 -12.34 -22.85 -8.41
CA LYS A 102 -12.52 -21.66 -9.25
C LYS A 102 -13.55 -20.68 -8.67
N GLU A 103 -14.66 -21.18 -8.14
CA GLU A 103 -15.67 -20.34 -7.50
C GLU A 103 -15.12 -19.69 -6.22
N GLN A 104 -14.33 -20.42 -5.44
CA GLN A 104 -13.67 -19.85 -4.25
C GLN A 104 -12.69 -18.73 -4.62
N LEU A 105 -11.87 -18.92 -5.66
CA LEU A 105 -10.98 -17.87 -6.18
C LEU A 105 -11.77 -16.64 -6.65
N ALA A 106 -12.86 -16.85 -7.41
CA ALA A 106 -13.70 -15.77 -7.89
C ALA A 106 -14.39 -14.99 -6.75
N ALA A 107 -14.74 -15.67 -5.65
CA ALA A 107 -15.34 -15.03 -4.48
C ALA A 107 -14.33 -14.19 -3.67
N ILE A 108 -13.06 -14.61 -3.60
CA ILE A 108 -12.00 -13.89 -2.86
C ILE A 108 -11.52 -12.67 -3.65
N ALA A 109 -11.47 -12.74 -4.99
CA ALA A 109 -10.95 -11.67 -5.85
C ALA A 109 -11.50 -10.26 -5.54
N PRO A 110 -12.82 -10.01 -5.45
CA PRO A 110 -13.33 -8.66 -5.16
C PRO A 110 -12.96 -8.17 -3.75
N ALA A 111 -12.87 -9.07 -2.76
CA ALA A 111 -12.47 -8.71 -1.41
C ALA A 111 -10.99 -8.28 -1.37
N LEU A 112 -10.11 -9.01 -2.06
CA LEU A 112 -8.70 -8.63 -2.21
C LEU A 112 -8.56 -7.27 -2.90
N GLU A 113 -9.29 -7.04 -4.00
CA GLU A 113 -9.24 -5.77 -4.71
C GLU A 113 -9.67 -4.59 -3.82
N GLN A 114 -10.72 -4.77 -3.03
CA GLN A 114 -11.17 -3.77 -2.08
C GLN A 114 -10.11 -3.49 -0.99
N LEU A 115 -9.52 -4.53 -0.41
CA LEU A 115 -8.49 -4.38 0.63
C LEU A 115 -7.23 -3.71 0.09
N TRP A 116 -6.81 -3.99 -1.15
CA TRP A 116 -5.70 -3.30 -1.79
C TRP A 116 -5.96 -1.80 -1.97
N LYS A 117 -7.16 -1.43 -2.43
CA LYS A 117 -7.57 -0.02 -2.54
C LYS A 117 -7.58 0.66 -1.17
N GLN A 118 -8.07 -0.02 -0.13
CA GLN A 118 -8.04 0.50 1.23
C GLN A 118 -6.61 0.66 1.75
N LYS A 119 -5.72 -0.31 1.49
CA LYS A 119 -4.30 -0.24 1.85
C LYS A 119 -3.63 0.98 1.22
N GLU A 120 -3.80 1.18 -0.09
CA GLU A 120 -3.21 2.32 -0.79
C GLU A 120 -3.68 3.66 -0.20
N GLN A 121 -4.99 3.77 0.03
CA GLN A 121 -5.58 4.95 0.66
C GLN A 121 -5.03 5.19 2.07
N ARG A 122 -4.89 4.14 2.89
CA ARG A 122 -4.32 4.26 4.24
C ARG A 122 -2.86 4.66 4.20
N VAL A 123 -2.04 4.04 3.37
CA VAL A 123 -0.62 4.42 3.23
C VAL A 123 -0.49 5.91 2.90
N LYS A 124 -1.34 6.42 2.01
CA LYS A 124 -1.39 7.86 1.70
C LYS A 124 -1.75 8.70 2.93
N GLU A 125 -2.80 8.35 3.65
CA GLU A 125 -3.22 9.07 4.87
C GLU A 125 -2.12 9.09 5.94
N PHE A 126 -1.46 7.94 6.19
CA PHE A 126 -0.34 7.87 7.12
C PHE A 126 0.83 8.76 6.67
N SER A 127 1.20 8.70 5.39
CA SER A 127 2.27 9.53 4.82
C SER A 127 1.98 11.02 4.99
N ASP A 128 0.75 11.44 4.69
CA ASP A 128 0.32 12.84 4.81
C ASP A 128 0.38 13.33 6.27
N VAL A 129 -0.10 12.53 7.23
CA VAL A 129 -0.07 12.88 8.67
C VAL A 129 1.37 12.91 9.19
N GLN A 130 2.18 11.89 8.86
CA GLN A 130 3.57 11.82 9.30
C GLN A 130 4.42 12.96 8.71
N SER A 131 4.19 13.35 7.46
CA SER A 131 4.88 14.47 6.83
C SER A 131 4.56 15.79 7.53
N GLN A 132 3.30 16.00 7.91
CA GLN A 132 2.90 17.18 8.68
C GLN A 132 3.55 17.20 10.07
N ILE A 133 3.59 16.06 10.76
CA ILE A 133 4.28 15.92 12.05
C ILE A 133 5.75 16.29 11.90
N GLN A 134 6.44 15.70 10.93
CA GLN A 134 7.85 15.94 10.66
C GLN A 134 8.14 17.41 10.36
N LYS A 135 7.27 18.05 9.57
CA LYS A 135 7.36 19.49 9.27
C LYS A 135 7.25 20.33 10.54
N ILE A 136 6.23 20.11 11.37
CA ILE A 136 6.06 20.89 12.62
C ILE A 136 7.21 20.63 13.59
N CYS A 137 7.63 19.38 13.74
CA CYS A 137 8.80 19.05 14.54
C CYS A 137 10.06 19.79 14.06
N GLY A 138 10.30 19.82 12.74
CA GLY A 138 11.40 20.56 12.13
C GLY A 138 11.33 22.06 12.36
N GLU A 139 10.14 22.66 12.31
CA GLU A 139 9.93 24.09 12.62
C GLU A 139 10.24 24.39 14.10
N ILE A 140 9.87 23.48 15.01
CA ILE A 140 10.12 23.60 16.46
C ILE A 140 11.61 23.39 16.80
N THR A 141 12.29 22.45 16.16
CA THR A 141 13.72 22.20 16.38
C THR A 141 14.62 23.19 15.65
N GLY A 142 14.10 23.87 14.62
CA GLY A 142 14.89 24.74 13.74
C GLY A 142 15.58 23.99 12.59
N SER A 143 15.26 22.71 12.36
CA SER A 143 15.80 21.89 11.27
C SER A 143 14.91 21.86 10.02
N ALA A 144 13.89 22.73 9.93
CA ALA A 144 12.91 22.76 8.83
C ALA A 144 13.51 22.94 7.42
N ASN A 145 14.74 23.45 7.31
CA ASN A 145 15.45 23.62 6.04
C ASN A 145 16.19 22.36 5.56
N GLU A 146 16.31 21.32 6.40
CA GLU A 146 16.83 20.04 5.95
C GLU A 146 15.69 19.33 5.19
N GLN A 147 15.88 19.05 3.89
CA GLN A 147 14.94 18.23 3.13
C GLN A 147 14.88 16.83 3.75
N ALA A 148 14.03 16.69 4.76
CA ALA A 148 13.73 15.41 5.34
C ALA A 148 12.83 14.69 4.32
N GLY A 149 13.34 13.58 3.77
CA GLY A 149 12.63 12.78 2.78
C GLY A 149 11.26 12.32 3.27
N ALA A 150 10.43 11.85 2.34
CA ALA A 150 9.10 11.33 2.67
C ALA A 150 9.19 10.30 3.81
N PRO A 151 8.30 10.37 4.80
CA PRO A 151 8.33 9.44 5.93
C PRO A 151 8.09 8.01 5.44
N ALA A 152 8.90 7.07 5.92
CA ALA A 152 8.68 5.66 5.66
C ALA A 152 7.46 5.21 6.49
N VAL A 153 6.35 4.91 5.81
CA VAL A 153 5.14 4.39 6.43
C VAL A 153 5.35 2.92 6.78
N ASP A 154 5.05 2.56 8.03
CA ASP A 154 5.01 1.16 8.45
C ASP A 154 3.75 0.49 7.89
N GLU A 155 3.91 -0.33 6.86
CA GLU A 155 2.82 -1.06 6.23
C GLU A 155 2.33 -2.28 7.04
N SER A 156 2.99 -2.63 8.14
CA SER A 156 2.59 -3.75 8.99
C SER A 156 1.41 -3.43 9.91
N ASP A 157 1.20 -2.15 10.25
CA ASP A 157 0.06 -1.67 11.05
C ASP A 157 -0.51 -0.37 10.45
N LEU A 158 -1.47 -0.54 9.55
CA LEU A 158 -2.27 0.50 8.92
C LEU A 158 -3.64 0.66 9.59
N SER A 159 -3.77 0.22 10.85
CA SER A 159 -5.03 0.25 11.58
C SER A 159 -5.51 1.67 11.85
N LEU A 160 -6.83 1.83 11.97
CA LEU A 160 -7.44 3.12 12.34
C LEU A 160 -6.98 3.61 13.71
N LYS A 161 -6.72 2.68 14.64
CA LYS A 161 -6.21 3.00 15.95
C LYS A 161 -4.84 3.68 15.83
N LYS A 162 -3.93 3.08 15.05
CA LYS A 162 -2.60 3.63 14.82
C LYS A 162 -2.66 4.98 14.11
N LEU A 163 -3.52 5.12 13.11
CA LEU A 163 -3.73 6.40 12.42
C LEU A 163 -4.21 7.49 13.38
N ASN A 164 -5.17 7.16 14.25
CA ASN A 164 -5.68 8.08 15.26
C ASN A 164 -4.61 8.51 16.28
N GLU A 165 -3.69 7.61 16.67
CA GLU A 165 -2.54 7.98 17.53
C GLU A 165 -1.68 9.07 16.87
N TYR A 166 -1.39 8.93 15.56
CA TYR A 166 -0.66 9.96 14.82
C TYR A 166 -1.46 11.25 14.67
N GLN A 167 -2.77 11.18 14.45
CA GLN A 167 -3.64 12.36 14.36
C GLN A 167 -3.69 13.13 15.69
N VAL A 168 -3.80 12.43 16.83
CA VAL A 168 -3.74 13.05 18.16
C VAL A 168 -2.39 13.74 18.37
N LYS A 169 -1.29 13.06 18.04
CA LYS A 169 0.06 13.66 18.13
C LYS A 169 0.19 14.90 17.23
N LEU A 170 -0.37 14.86 16.02
CA LEU A 170 -0.38 16.01 15.11
C LEU A 170 -1.16 17.18 15.71
N GLN A 171 -2.32 16.93 16.32
CA GLN A 171 -3.13 17.96 16.98
C GLN A 171 -2.41 18.59 18.17
N GLU A 172 -1.73 17.79 18.99
CA GLU A 172 -0.90 18.28 20.11
C GLU A 172 0.24 19.18 19.60
N LEU A 173 0.94 18.76 18.54
CA LEU A 173 2.01 19.55 17.93
C LEU A 173 1.51 20.84 17.28
N GLN A 174 0.34 20.82 16.65
CA GLN A 174 -0.29 22.03 16.12
C GLN A 174 -0.65 23.01 17.23
N LYS A 175 -1.15 22.51 18.36
CA LYS A 175 -1.41 23.34 19.55
C LYS A 175 -0.10 23.93 20.10
N GLU A 176 0.93 23.13 20.28
CA GLU A 176 2.24 23.61 20.74
C GLU A 176 2.81 24.68 19.79
N LYS A 177 2.71 24.46 18.48
CA LYS A 177 3.10 25.46 17.48
C LYS A 177 2.35 26.79 17.65
N GLY A 178 1.04 26.74 17.92
CA GLY A 178 0.23 27.92 18.20
C GLY A 178 0.67 28.64 19.48
N ASP A 179 0.86 27.89 20.56
CA ASP A 179 1.29 28.42 21.87
C ASP A 179 2.68 29.08 21.77
N ARG A 180 3.60 28.46 21.03
CA ARG A 180 4.93 29.00 20.74
C ARG A 180 4.87 30.28 19.94
N LEU A 181 4.06 30.32 18.88
CA LEU A 181 3.88 31.53 18.08
C LEU A 181 3.34 32.68 18.93
N HIS A 182 2.35 32.40 19.80
CA HIS A 182 1.83 33.41 20.71
C HIS A 182 2.92 33.95 21.65
N LYS A 183 3.73 33.06 22.23
CA LYS A 183 4.86 33.44 23.09
C LYS A 183 5.94 34.24 22.37
N VAL A 184 6.24 33.89 21.12
CA VAL A 184 7.15 34.69 20.26
C VAL A 184 6.60 36.11 20.09
N LEU A 185 5.32 36.25 19.77
CA LEU A 185 4.69 37.57 19.60
C LEU A 185 4.69 38.38 20.89
N GLU A 186 4.44 37.75 22.04
CA GLU A 186 4.51 38.38 23.36
C GLU A 186 5.92 38.92 23.67
N PHE A 187 6.97 38.10 23.45
CA PHE A 187 8.35 38.54 23.63
C PHE A 187 8.73 39.65 22.66
N VAL A 188 8.36 39.55 21.39
CA VAL A 188 8.61 40.60 20.40
C VAL A 188 7.97 41.93 20.82
N GLY A 189 6.73 41.89 21.31
CA GLY A 189 6.04 43.08 21.85
C GLY A 189 6.74 43.66 23.08
N THR A 190 7.19 42.80 23.99
CA THR A 190 7.94 43.22 25.19
C THR A 190 9.28 43.87 24.82
N VAL A 191 10.02 43.30 23.87
CA VAL A 191 11.27 43.87 23.34
C VAL A 191 11.00 45.24 22.73
N HIS A 192 9.95 45.38 21.93
CA HIS A 192 9.56 46.66 21.34
C HIS A 192 9.34 47.74 22.41
N ASP A 193 8.55 47.43 23.45
CA ASP A 193 8.25 48.38 24.52
C ASP A 193 9.49 48.75 25.35
N LEU A 194 10.37 47.77 25.64
CA LEU A 194 11.63 48.01 26.33
C LEU A 194 12.59 48.87 25.49
N CYS A 195 12.73 48.59 24.20
CA CYS A 195 13.53 49.40 23.29
C CYS A 195 13.02 50.85 23.24
N ALA A 196 11.70 51.06 23.18
CA ALA A 196 11.09 52.39 23.19
C ALA A 196 11.40 53.17 24.48
N VAL A 197 11.36 52.51 25.64
CA VAL A 197 11.68 53.13 26.94
C VAL A 197 13.17 53.43 27.08
N LEU A 198 14.04 52.56 26.56
CA LEU A 198 15.50 52.68 26.67
C LEU A 198 16.14 53.55 25.57
N GLY A 199 15.35 53.96 24.56
CA GLY A 199 15.83 54.69 23.39
C GLY A 199 16.73 53.85 22.47
N MET A 200 16.51 52.54 22.40
CA MET A 200 17.27 51.59 21.58
C MET A 200 16.56 51.29 20.25
N ASP A 201 17.32 50.88 19.23
CA ASP A 201 16.72 50.46 17.96
C ASP A 201 16.14 49.03 18.06
N PHE A 202 14.81 48.95 17.94
CA PHE A 202 14.07 47.70 17.98
C PHE A 202 14.47 46.75 16.85
N PHE A 203 14.62 47.26 15.62
CA PHE A 203 14.87 46.41 14.45
C PHE A 203 16.24 45.73 14.54
N SER A 204 17.28 46.46 14.92
CA SER A 204 18.61 45.89 15.18
C SER A 204 18.57 44.83 16.28
N THR A 205 17.80 45.06 17.35
CA THR A 205 17.73 44.12 18.49
C THR A 205 17.00 42.84 18.11
N ILE A 206 15.88 42.92 17.38
CA ILE A 206 15.07 41.74 17.05
C ILE A 206 15.68 40.90 15.92
N THR A 207 16.38 41.54 14.97
CA THR A 207 17.07 40.85 13.88
C THR A 207 18.32 40.10 14.36
N GLU A 208 18.96 40.57 15.43
CA GLU A 208 20.03 39.83 16.10
C GLU A 208 19.51 38.49 16.62
N VAL A 209 18.31 38.49 17.22
CA VAL A 209 17.67 37.26 17.72
C VAL A 209 17.33 36.29 16.59
N HIS A 210 16.56 36.73 15.59
CA HIS A 210 16.35 35.95 14.38
C HIS A 210 15.83 36.84 13.25
N PRO A 211 16.38 36.74 12.02
CA PRO A 211 16.03 37.64 10.92
C PRO A 211 14.55 37.57 10.54
N SER A 212 13.90 36.41 10.68
CA SER A 212 12.46 36.26 10.38
C SER A 212 11.51 36.98 11.34
N LEU A 213 12.01 37.59 12.42
CA LEU A 213 11.17 38.27 13.41
C LEU A 213 10.92 39.73 13.05
N ASP A 214 11.70 40.30 12.12
CA ASP A 214 11.45 41.61 11.55
C ASP A 214 10.38 41.51 10.44
N ASP A 215 9.26 42.20 10.65
CA ASP A 215 8.14 42.20 9.70
C ASP A 215 8.51 42.84 8.34
N LYS A 216 9.63 43.59 8.25
CA LYS A 216 10.09 44.20 6.99
C LYS A 216 10.88 43.26 6.08
N THR A 217 11.44 42.18 6.62
CA THR A 217 12.32 41.24 5.90
C THR A 217 11.66 39.89 5.63
N CYS A 218 10.47 39.64 6.17
CA CYS A 218 9.93 38.29 6.26
C CYS A 218 9.07 37.88 5.04
N VAL A 219 9.62 37.05 4.16
CA VAL A 219 8.87 36.30 3.11
C VAL A 219 8.31 34.97 3.66
N GLN A 220 8.84 34.50 4.79
CA GLN A 220 8.50 33.21 5.42
C GLN A 220 7.70 33.42 6.72
N SER A 221 7.30 32.36 7.41
CA SER A 221 6.69 32.47 8.74
C SER A 221 7.73 32.83 9.80
N LYS A 222 7.32 33.56 10.86
CA LYS A 222 8.17 33.84 12.03
C LYS A 222 8.70 32.53 12.62
N SER A 223 9.99 32.48 12.93
CA SER A 223 10.62 31.34 13.59
C SER A 223 10.00 31.10 14.97
N ILE A 224 9.66 29.85 15.24
CA ILE A 224 9.13 29.35 16.53
C ILE A 224 10.07 28.33 17.17
N SER A 225 11.31 28.27 16.68
CA SER A 225 12.27 27.26 17.10
C SER A 225 12.65 27.41 18.56
N ASN A 226 13.14 26.32 19.16
CA ASN A 226 13.67 26.32 20.53
C ASN A 226 14.74 27.39 20.72
N ASP A 227 15.67 27.51 19.75
CA ASP A 227 16.73 28.51 19.78
C ASP A 227 16.18 29.94 19.74
N THR A 228 15.24 30.23 18.82
CA THR A 228 14.64 31.57 18.72
C THR A 228 13.91 31.98 20.00
N LEU A 229 13.13 31.08 20.60
CA LEU A 229 12.43 31.35 21.85
C LEU A 229 13.39 31.56 23.03
N LEU A 230 14.48 30.80 23.09
CA LEU A 230 15.51 30.94 24.12
C LEU A 230 16.21 32.30 24.01
N ARG A 231 16.67 32.64 22.79
CA ARG A 231 17.33 33.92 22.52
C ARG A 231 16.42 35.12 22.78
N LEU A 232 15.13 35.03 22.42
CA LEU A 232 14.15 36.07 22.78
C LEU A 232 14.03 36.26 24.30
N ALA A 233 13.96 35.18 25.06
CA ALA A 233 13.86 35.25 26.52
C ALA A 233 15.13 35.85 27.17
N GLU A 234 16.31 35.51 26.64
CA GLU A 234 17.59 36.10 27.05
C GLU A 234 17.63 37.60 26.76
N THR A 235 17.22 38.03 25.56
CA THR A 235 17.16 39.44 25.17
C THR A 235 16.19 40.23 26.06
N VAL A 236 14.99 39.72 26.31
CA VAL A 236 14.01 40.35 27.22
C VAL A 236 14.61 40.53 28.62
N SER A 237 15.28 39.50 29.13
CA SER A 237 15.93 39.55 30.46
C SER A 237 17.05 40.59 30.51
N ALA A 238 17.89 40.65 29.48
CA ALA A 238 18.97 41.63 29.37
C ALA A 238 18.45 43.08 29.33
N LEU A 239 17.38 43.34 28.57
CA LEU A 239 16.77 44.67 28.47
C LEU A 239 16.10 45.10 29.79
N HIS A 240 15.48 44.16 30.51
CA HIS A 240 14.93 44.44 31.84
C HIS A 240 16.02 44.83 32.85
N GLU A 241 17.18 44.13 32.81
CA GLU A 241 18.30 44.44 33.68
C GLU A 241 18.93 45.80 33.34
N ASP A 242 19.12 46.13 32.05
CA ASP A 242 19.60 47.47 31.64
C ASP A 242 18.64 48.58 32.11
N LYS A 243 17.32 48.37 31.94
CA LYS A 243 16.31 49.29 32.46
C LYS A 243 16.44 49.49 33.97
N LYS A 244 16.66 48.42 34.72
CA LYS A 244 16.84 48.49 36.18
C LYS A 244 18.11 49.28 36.52
N GLN A 245 19.23 49.01 35.85
CA GLN A 245 20.50 49.70 36.10
C GLN A 245 20.40 51.20 35.81
N ARG A 246 19.72 51.60 34.73
CA ARG A 246 19.50 53.03 34.40
C ARG A 246 18.58 53.76 35.37
N LEU A 247 17.67 53.05 36.04
CA LEU A 247 16.81 53.63 37.08
C LEU A 247 17.52 53.82 38.43
N HIS A 248 18.60 53.07 38.69
CA HIS A 248 19.38 53.15 39.93
C HIS A 248 20.60 54.07 39.82
N LYS A 249 20.75 54.78 38.69
CA LYS A 249 21.85 55.70 38.39
C LYS A 249 21.33 57.13 38.29
#